data_AF-A0A0D6LTY3-F1
#
_entry.id   AF-A0A0D6LTY3-F1
#
_cell.length_a   1.000
_cell.length_b   1.000
_cell.length_c   1.000
_cell.angle_alpha   90.00
_cell.angle_beta   90.00
_cell.angle_gamma   90.00
#
_symmetry.space_group_name_H-M   'P 1'
#
loop_
_entity.id
_entity.type
_entity.pdbx_description
1 polymer ?
#
loop_
_entity_poly.entity_id
_entity_poly.type
_entity_poly.pdbx_seq_one_letter_code
_entity_poly.pdbx_strand_id
1 'polypeptide(L)'
;MKTNGGQASVLRLSAVGYSGPIIRLFPNTAVAIGSGASIICAEPGVSDEMITLVKTFASKVGLCLRVDSRNFNAYGAISGSAPAWVYMFIESLADGGVFAGCSRETALQLAAQTVMGAAEMVLESKEHPAALKDKVCSPGGTTIAGLRELEKSGFRSAIIEAVKAAADRANSMQ
;
A
#
# COMPACT_ATOMS: atom_id res chain seq x y z
N MET A 1 -26.98 7.01 -9.62
CA MET A 1 -26.93 5.83 -8.73
C MET A 1 -25.54 5.23 -8.89
N LYS A 2 -24.63 5.42 -7.91
CA LYS A 2 -23.24 4.94 -8.02
C LYS A 2 -23.24 3.42 -7.87
N THR A 3 -22.83 2.69 -8.90
CA THR A 3 -22.59 1.25 -8.81
C THR A 3 -21.43 1.03 -7.84
N ASN A 4 -21.68 0.35 -6.72
CA ASN A 4 -20.64 -0.02 -5.76
C ASN A 4 -19.66 -0.96 -6.47
N GLY A 5 -18.35 -0.69 -6.39
CA GLY A 5 -17.30 -1.47 -7.07
C GLY A 5 -17.19 -2.96 -6.67
N GLY A 6 -18.04 -3.43 -5.76
CA GLY A 6 -18.31 -4.86 -5.52
C GLY A 6 -19.08 -5.54 -6.65
N GLN A 7 -20.01 -4.82 -7.31
CA GLN A 7 -20.98 -5.43 -8.22
C GLN A 7 -20.39 -5.91 -9.56
N ALA A 8 -19.31 -5.30 -10.05
CA ALA A 8 -18.78 -5.60 -11.39
C ALA A 8 -18.17 -7.01 -11.52
N SER A 9 -17.49 -7.52 -10.49
CA SER A 9 -16.95 -8.90 -10.49
C SER A 9 -18.05 -9.95 -10.38
N VAL A 10 -19.12 -9.67 -9.62
CA VAL A 10 -20.29 -10.55 -9.48
C VAL A 10 -21.10 -10.61 -10.76
N LEU A 11 -21.28 -9.47 -11.44
CA LEU A 11 -21.96 -9.39 -12.73
C LEU A 11 -21.25 -10.23 -13.81
N ARG A 12 -19.92 -10.27 -13.82
CA ARG A 12 -19.16 -11.09 -14.78
C ARG A 12 -19.22 -12.59 -14.47
N LEU A 13 -19.16 -12.98 -13.20
CA LEU A 13 -19.25 -14.38 -12.80
C LEU A 13 -20.66 -14.94 -12.96
N SER A 14 -21.69 -14.15 -12.67
CA SER A 14 -23.09 -14.53 -12.94
C SER A 14 -23.37 -14.64 -14.44
N ALA A 15 -22.75 -13.80 -15.29
CA ALA A 15 -22.87 -13.91 -16.74
C ALA A 15 -22.32 -15.24 -17.32
N VAL A 16 -21.43 -15.92 -16.59
CA VAL A 16 -20.95 -17.27 -16.95
C VAL A 16 -21.62 -18.39 -16.15
N GLY A 17 -22.74 -18.09 -15.48
CA GLY A 17 -23.56 -19.07 -14.76
C GLY A 17 -23.04 -19.45 -13.37
N TYR A 18 -22.07 -18.74 -12.81
CA TYR A 18 -21.59 -19.00 -11.45
C TYR A 18 -22.48 -18.35 -10.38
N SER A 19 -22.95 -19.14 -9.42
CA SER A 19 -23.84 -18.70 -8.32
C SER A 19 -23.30 -19.06 -6.93
N GLY A 20 -22.03 -19.43 -6.82
CA GLY A 20 -21.41 -19.84 -5.55
C GLY A 20 -20.92 -18.65 -4.70
N PRO A 21 -20.39 -18.92 -3.49
CA PRO A 21 -19.77 -17.92 -2.62
C PRO A 21 -18.57 -17.23 -3.29
N ILE A 22 -18.53 -15.89 -3.28
CA ILE A 22 -17.43 -15.11 -3.88
C ILE A 22 -16.64 -14.37 -2.80
N ILE A 23 -15.35 -14.67 -2.73
CA ILE A 23 -14.36 -13.92 -1.95
C ILE A 23 -13.35 -13.33 -2.92
N ARG A 24 -13.13 -12.01 -2.83
CA ARG A 24 -12.10 -11.30 -3.57
C ARG A 24 -10.86 -11.18 -2.70
N LEU A 25 -9.72 -11.64 -3.20
CA LEU A 25 -8.40 -11.43 -2.62
C LEU A 25 -7.60 -10.56 -3.59
N PHE A 26 -6.97 -9.50 -3.07
CA PHE A 26 -6.12 -8.61 -3.85
C PHE A 26 -4.76 -8.51 -3.17
N PRO A 27 -3.80 -9.37 -3.55
CA PRO A 27 -2.43 -9.35 -3.04
C PRO A 27 -1.59 -8.32 -3.79
N ASN A 28 -0.32 -8.21 -3.39
CA ASN A 28 0.70 -7.49 -4.15
C ASN A 28 1.93 -8.37 -4.40
N THR A 29 2.90 -7.87 -5.14
CA THR A 29 4.08 -8.62 -5.57
C THR A 29 4.97 -9.10 -4.42
N ALA A 30 4.92 -8.43 -3.25
CA ALA A 30 5.74 -8.77 -2.09
C ALA A 30 5.34 -10.09 -1.41
N VAL A 31 4.21 -10.72 -1.79
CA VAL A 31 3.87 -12.09 -1.36
C VAL A 31 4.94 -13.11 -1.74
N ALA A 32 5.71 -12.85 -2.81
CA ALA A 32 6.79 -13.73 -3.26
C ALA A 32 7.92 -13.88 -2.24
N ILE A 33 8.06 -12.92 -1.32
CA ILE A 33 9.09 -12.91 -0.27
C ILE A 33 8.48 -12.97 1.14
N GLY A 34 7.18 -13.25 1.27
CA GLY A 34 6.49 -13.32 2.56
C GLY A 34 6.16 -11.97 3.20
N SER A 35 6.40 -10.86 2.52
CA SER A 35 6.14 -9.49 3.02
C SER A 35 4.98 -8.82 2.27
N GLY A 36 4.01 -9.61 1.81
CA GLY A 36 2.86 -9.14 1.07
C GLY A 36 1.93 -8.25 1.87
N ALA A 37 1.22 -7.35 1.18
CA ALA A 37 0.07 -6.65 1.71
C ALA A 37 -1.15 -7.01 0.87
N SER A 38 -2.08 -7.72 1.48
CA SER A 38 -3.29 -8.24 0.84
C SER A 38 -4.54 -7.68 1.47
N ILE A 39 -5.57 -7.49 0.66
CA ILE A 39 -6.92 -7.20 1.14
C ILE A 39 -7.90 -8.27 0.68
N ILE A 40 -8.88 -8.54 1.52
CA ILE A 40 -10.00 -9.42 1.20
C ILE A 40 -11.34 -8.71 1.40
N CYS A 41 -12.28 -8.96 0.51
CA CYS A 41 -13.69 -8.70 0.75
C CYS A 41 -14.53 -9.88 0.26
N ALA A 42 -15.73 -10.03 0.81
CA ALA A 42 -16.63 -11.13 0.47
C ALA A 42 -18.00 -10.56 0.11
N GLU A 43 -18.68 -11.23 -0.81
CA GLU A 43 -20.06 -10.90 -1.15
C GLU A 43 -21.03 -11.28 -0.02
N PRO A 44 -22.24 -10.69 0.00
CA PRO A 44 -23.28 -11.10 0.94
C PRO A 44 -23.56 -12.61 0.86
N GLY A 45 -23.74 -13.25 2.01
CA GLY A 45 -24.07 -14.69 2.10
C GLY A 45 -22.86 -15.62 2.18
N VAL A 46 -21.63 -15.12 2.07
CA VAL A 46 -20.42 -15.91 2.38
C VAL A 46 -20.26 -16.07 3.89
N SER A 47 -20.01 -17.30 4.37
CA SER A 47 -19.83 -17.56 5.80
C SER A 47 -18.51 -17.01 6.33
N ASP A 48 -18.49 -16.61 7.61
CA ASP A 48 -17.27 -16.13 8.25
C ASP A 48 -16.18 -17.22 8.35
N GLU A 49 -16.55 -18.49 8.37
CA GLU A 49 -15.62 -19.62 8.32
C GLU A 49 -14.83 -19.64 7.00
N MET A 50 -15.50 -19.46 5.85
CA MET A 50 -14.85 -19.39 4.54
C MET A 50 -13.93 -18.17 4.44
N ILE A 51 -14.39 -17.02 4.96
CA ILE A 51 -13.59 -15.79 4.98
C ILE A 51 -12.34 -15.99 5.85
N THR A 52 -12.49 -16.61 7.02
CA THR A 52 -11.40 -16.90 7.94
C THR A 52 -10.39 -17.87 7.33
N LEU A 53 -10.87 -18.89 6.61
CA LEU A 53 -10.01 -19.83 5.90
C LEU A 53 -9.13 -19.13 4.86
N VAL A 54 -9.74 -18.35 3.97
CA VAL A 54 -9.01 -17.59 2.92
C VAL A 54 -8.04 -16.60 3.55
N LYS A 55 -8.47 -15.87 4.59
CA LYS A 55 -7.62 -14.94 5.32
C LYS A 55 -6.41 -15.66 5.93
N THR A 56 -6.62 -16.82 6.52
CA THR A 56 -5.55 -17.60 7.18
C THR A 56 -4.46 -18.01 6.20
N PHE A 57 -4.83 -18.47 5.00
CA PHE A 57 -3.87 -18.79 3.96
C PHE A 57 -3.15 -17.54 3.44
N ALA A 58 -3.88 -16.47 3.13
CA ALA A 58 -3.29 -15.22 2.66
C ALA A 58 -2.31 -14.61 3.68
N SER A 59 -2.61 -14.73 4.99
CA SER A 59 -1.74 -14.24 6.07
C SER A 59 -0.43 -15.03 6.23
N LYS A 60 -0.22 -16.15 5.52
CA LYS A 60 1.05 -16.88 5.54
C LYS A 60 2.15 -16.21 4.70
N VAL A 61 1.78 -15.31 3.80
CA VAL A 61 2.70 -14.61 2.89
C VAL A 61 2.71 -13.10 3.10
N GLY A 62 2.26 -12.64 4.27
CA GLY A 62 2.27 -11.25 4.68
C GLY A 62 0.99 -10.82 5.41
N LEU A 63 0.73 -9.52 5.43
CA LEU A 63 -0.47 -8.95 6.04
C LEU A 63 -1.70 -9.21 5.16
N CYS A 64 -2.80 -9.68 5.76
CA CYS A 64 -4.09 -9.77 5.08
C CYS A 64 -5.20 -9.11 5.90
N LEU A 65 -5.84 -8.08 5.34
CA LEU A 65 -6.91 -7.32 5.99
C LEU A 65 -8.26 -7.55 5.31
N ARG A 66 -9.31 -7.78 6.11
CA ARG A 66 -10.69 -7.75 5.61
C ARG A 66 -11.12 -6.29 5.51
N VAL A 67 -11.63 -5.90 4.35
CA VAL A 67 -12.07 -4.53 4.08
C VAL A 67 -13.49 -4.50 3.52
N ASP A 68 -14.13 -3.34 3.63
CA ASP A 68 -15.44 -3.10 3.02
C ASP A 68 -15.31 -3.03 1.49
N SER A 69 -16.24 -3.68 0.78
CA SER A 69 -16.22 -3.75 -0.68
C SER A 69 -16.35 -2.37 -1.36
N ARG A 70 -16.98 -1.39 -0.70
CA ARG A 70 -17.12 0.00 -1.20
C ARG A 70 -15.77 0.68 -1.36
N ASN A 71 -14.81 0.33 -0.51
CA ASN A 71 -13.48 0.94 -0.49
C ASN A 71 -12.41 0.02 -1.09
N PHE A 72 -12.80 -1.12 -1.69
CA PHE A 72 -11.85 -2.14 -2.14
C PHE A 72 -10.81 -1.61 -3.14
N ASN A 73 -11.23 -0.77 -4.10
CA ASN A 73 -10.31 -0.17 -5.07
C ASN A 73 -9.37 0.85 -4.43
N ALA A 74 -9.83 1.60 -3.43
CA ALA A 74 -8.98 2.54 -2.69
C ALA A 74 -7.92 1.80 -1.87
N TYR A 75 -8.30 0.73 -1.17
CA TYR A 75 -7.34 -0.13 -0.49
C TYR A 75 -6.41 -0.84 -1.47
N GLY A 76 -6.91 -1.26 -2.64
CA GLY A 76 -6.10 -1.87 -3.70
C GLY A 76 -5.09 -0.91 -4.32
N ALA A 77 -5.39 0.38 -4.41
CA ALA A 77 -4.40 1.39 -4.79
C ALA A 77 -3.23 1.43 -3.79
N ILE A 78 -3.53 1.37 -2.49
CA ILE A 78 -2.51 1.35 -1.44
C ILE A 78 -1.73 0.03 -1.45
N SER A 79 -2.39 -1.12 -1.48
CA SER A 79 -1.70 -2.41 -1.35
C SER A 79 -1.02 -2.86 -2.64
N GLY A 80 -1.66 -2.67 -3.78
CA GLY A 80 -1.20 -3.19 -5.07
C GLY A 80 -0.46 -2.18 -5.96
N SER A 81 -0.86 -0.90 -5.95
CA SER A 81 -0.19 0.11 -6.80
C SER A 81 0.99 0.80 -6.10
N ALA A 82 0.87 1.04 -4.79
CA ALA A 82 1.90 1.76 -4.05
C ALA A 82 3.31 1.13 -4.04
N PRO A 83 3.52 -0.20 -4.20
CA PRO A 83 4.87 -0.74 -4.36
C PRO A 83 5.68 -0.04 -5.46
N ALA A 84 5.05 0.34 -6.58
CA ALA A 84 5.73 1.09 -7.65
C ALA A 84 6.20 2.48 -7.18
N TRP A 85 5.37 3.19 -6.41
CA TRP A 85 5.71 4.51 -5.88
C TRP A 85 6.79 4.43 -4.80
N VAL A 86 6.79 3.34 -4.01
CA VAL A 86 7.83 3.05 -3.03
C VAL A 86 9.16 2.74 -3.73
N TYR A 87 9.16 1.99 -4.83
CA TYR A 87 10.37 1.78 -5.63
C TYR A 87 10.93 3.10 -6.18
N MET A 88 10.05 3.97 -6.71
CA MET A 88 10.43 5.31 -7.18
C MET A 88 11.00 6.16 -6.03
N PHE A 89 10.45 6.06 -4.81
CA PHE A 89 10.98 6.74 -3.64
C PHE A 89 12.37 6.24 -3.24
N ILE A 90 12.58 4.91 -3.23
CA ILE A 90 13.89 4.29 -2.96
C ILE A 90 14.93 4.75 -4.00
N GLU A 91 14.56 4.72 -5.28
CA GLU A 91 15.40 5.18 -6.39
C GLU A 91 15.77 6.66 -6.23
N SER A 92 14.77 7.52 -5.96
CA SER A 92 14.98 8.95 -5.74
C SER A 92 15.87 9.27 -4.53
N LEU A 93 15.74 8.49 -3.45
CA LEU A 93 16.57 8.64 -2.26
C LEU A 93 18.02 8.23 -2.55
N ALA A 94 18.23 7.15 -3.32
CA ALA A 94 19.55 6.73 -3.76
C ALA A 94 20.19 7.78 -4.71
N ASP A 95 19.42 8.35 -5.64
CA ASP A 95 19.85 9.45 -6.51
C ASP A 95 20.28 10.67 -5.69
N GLY A 96 19.51 11.04 -4.67
CA GLY A 96 19.86 12.12 -3.75
C GLY A 96 21.17 11.85 -3.01
N GLY A 97 21.42 10.60 -2.58
CA GLY A 97 22.69 10.19 -1.99
C GLY A 97 23.86 10.32 -2.95
N VAL A 98 23.70 9.90 -4.21
CA VAL A 98 24.73 10.06 -5.25
C VAL A 98 25.01 11.53 -5.54
N PHE A 99 23.97 12.35 -5.64
CA PHE A 99 24.12 13.80 -5.80
C PHE A 99 24.91 14.42 -4.62
N ALA A 100 24.74 13.89 -3.41
CA ALA A 100 25.48 14.29 -2.22
C ALA A 100 26.90 13.67 -2.12
N GLY A 101 27.32 12.84 -3.08
CA GLY A 101 28.67 12.27 -3.16
C GLY A 101 28.81 10.81 -2.73
N CYS A 102 27.71 10.09 -2.45
CA CYS A 102 27.77 8.66 -2.15
C CYS A 102 28.00 7.80 -3.40
N SER A 103 28.54 6.59 -3.21
CA SER A 103 28.52 5.58 -4.28
C SER A 103 27.08 5.13 -4.55
N ARG A 104 26.76 4.83 -5.82
CA ARG A 104 25.43 4.35 -6.23
C ARG A 104 25.01 3.09 -5.47
N GLU A 105 25.92 2.14 -5.34
CA GLU A 105 25.65 0.85 -4.70
C GLU A 105 25.29 1.03 -3.22
N THR A 106 26.12 1.77 -2.47
CA THR A 106 25.87 2.02 -1.05
C THR A 106 24.61 2.87 -0.85
N ALA A 107 24.38 3.88 -1.68
CA ALA A 107 23.19 4.72 -1.59
C ALA A 107 21.90 3.90 -1.79
N LEU A 108 21.90 2.97 -2.75
CA LEU A 108 20.74 2.10 -3.00
C LEU A 108 20.46 1.15 -1.84
N GLN A 109 21.50 0.51 -1.28
CA GLN A 109 21.36 -0.38 -0.13
C GLN A 109 20.83 0.37 1.09
N LEU A 110 21.39 1.56 1.39
CA LEU A 110 20.94 2.39 2.50
C LEU A 110 19.50 2.88 2.28
N ALA A 111 19.13 3.29 1.07
CA ALA A 111 17.77 3.74 0.77
C ALA A 111 16.73 2.62 0.98
N ALA A 112 16.98 1.43 0.45
CA ALA A 112 16.09 0.28 0.60
C ALA A 112 15.93 -0.12 2.07
N GLN A 113 17.04 -0.26 2.80
CA GLN A 113 17.03 -0.62 4.22
C GLN A 113 16.34 0.45 5.08
N THR A 114 16.57 1.75 4.78
CA THR A 114 15.93 2.86 5.50
C THR A 114 14.41 2.83 5.35
N VAL A 115 13.92 2.57 4.15
CA VAL A 115 12.47 2.46 3.88
C VAL A 115 11.88 1.26 4.61
N MET A 116 12.54 0.10 4.56
CA MET A 116 12.09 -1.10 5.27
C MET A 116 11.99 -0.86 6.78
N GLY A 117 13.07 -0.35 7.40
CA GLY A 117 13.09 -0.08 8.83
C GLY A 117 12.07 0.98 9.27
N ALA A 118 11.87 2.04 8.48
CA ALA A 118 10.84 3.03 8.76
C ALA A 118 9.41 2.43 8.71
N ALA A 119 9.15 1.54 7.75
CA ALA A 119 7.87 0.84 7.64
C ALA A 119 7.65 -0.12 8.81
N GLU A 120 8.67 -0.92 9.18
CA GLU A 120 8.63 -1.82 10.34
C GLU A 120 8.36 -1.07 11.63
N MET A 121 9.04 0.08 11.86
CA MET A 121 8.79 0.93 13.02
C MET A 121 7.32 1.36 13.12
N VAL A 122 6.66 1.71 12.02
CA VAL A 122 5.24 2.07 12.03
C VAL A 122 4.37 0.87 12.41
N LEU A 123 4.66 -0.31 11.85
CA LEU A 123 3.87 -1.52 12.06
C LEU A 123 4.02 -2.08 13.48
N GLU A 124 5.23 -2.04 14.04
CA GLU A 124 5.54 -2.62 15.35
C GLU A 124 5.20 -1.67 16.51
N SER A 125 5.58 -0.39 16.40
CA SER A 125 5.36 0.58 17.48
C SER A 125 3.89 0.95 17.66
N LYS A 126 3.09 0.83 16.59
CA LYS A 126 1.71 1.34 16.50
C LYS A 126 1.58 2.83 16.81
N GLU A 127 2.69 3.56 16.79
CA GLU A 127 2.69 5.01 16.96
C GLU A 127 2.23 5.72 15.69
N HIS A 128 1.62 6.88 15.85
CA HIS A 128 1.25 7.70 14.70
C HIS A 128 2.53 8.13 13.94
N PRO A 129 2.59 8.02 12.60
CA PRO A 129 3.80 8.36 11.83
C PRO A 129 4.33 9.77 12.08
N ALA A 130 3.47 10.74 12.40
CA ALA A 130 3.90 12.08 12.78
C ALA A 130 4.75 12.09 14.06
N ALA A 131 4.43 11.26 15.06
CA ALA A 131 5.20 11.15 16.30
C ALA A 131 6.56 10.51 16.04
N LEU A 132 6.62 9.42 15.25
CA LEU A 132 7.89 8.82 14.84
C LEU A 132 8.77 9.80 14.06
N LYS A 133 8.17 10.57 13.14
CA LYS A 133 8.84 11.66 12.41
C LYS A 133 9.38 12.73 13.37
N ASP A 134 8.60 13.15 14.36
CA ASP A 134 9.06 14.16 15.34
C ASP A 134 10.23 13.65 16.20
N LYS A 135 10.24 12.35 16.56
CA LYS A 135 11.35 11.72 17.33
C LYS A 135 12.70 11.77 16.61
N VAL A 136 12.70 11.83 15.27
CA VAL A 136 13.94 11.91 14.45
C VAL A 136 14.26 13.33 13.97
N CYS A 137 13.50 14.33 14.41
CA CYS A 137 13.70 15.74 14.08
C CYS A 137 14.32 16.50 15.24
N SER A 138 15.65 16.62 15.23
CA SER A 138 16.32 17.54 16.16
C SER A 138 16.08 19.01 15.74
N PRO A 139 15.96 19.95 16.70
CA PRO A 139 15.83 21.37 16.41
C PRO A 139 16.99 21.89 15.54
N GLY A 140 16.67 22.46 14.38
CA GLY A 140 17.66 22.96 13.42
C GLY A 140 18.52 21.88 12.73
N GLY A 141 18.18 20.60 12.91
CA GLY A 141 18.95 19.48 12.37
C GLY A 141 18.73 19.20 10.88
N THR A 142 19.45 18.19 10.38
CA THR A 142 19.39 17.76 8.98
C THR A 142 18.01 17.23 8.57
N THR A 143 17.35 16.46 9.45
CA THR A 143 16.02 15.88 9.16
C THR A 143 14.97 16.96 8.92
N ILE A 144 14.91 17.98 9.78
CA ILE A 144 13.89 19.04 9.67
C ILE A 144 14.15 19.94 8.45
N ALA A 145 15.42 20.15 8.09
CA ALA A 145 15.79 20.85 6.85
C ALA A 145 15.31 20.08 5.61
N GLY A 146 15.49 18.75 5.57
CA GLY A 146 14.99 17.90 4.48
C GLY A 146 13.46 17.87 4.41
N LEU A 147 12.78 17.74 5.56
CA LEU A 147 11.32 17.78 5.62
C LEU A 147 10.75 19.09 5.08
N ARG A 148 11.39 20.23 5.37
CA ARG A 148 10.96 21.52 4.84
C ARG A 148 10.95 21.54 3.30
N GLU A 149 11.98 20.98 2.64
CA GLU A 149 12.01 20.92 1.18
C GLU A 149 11.00 19.91 0.61
N LEU A 150 10.74 18.79 1.30
CA LEU A 150 9.68 17.85 0.93
C LEU A 150 8.28 18.49 1.01
N GLU A 151 7.99 19.25 2.06
CA GLU A 151 6.71 19.96 2.20
C GLU A 151 6.58 21.06 1.15
N LYS A 152 7.64 21.84 0.90
CA LYS A 152 7.67 22.86 -0.16
C LYS A 152 7.44 22.25 -1.55
N SER A 153 7.93 21.05 -1.79
CA SER A 153 7.73 20.32 -3.05
C SER A 153 6.38 19.61 -3.15
N GLY A 154 5.53 19.71 -2.12
CA GLY A 154 4.19 19.13 -2.13
C GLY A 154 4.17 17.61 -2.00
N PHE A 155 5.16 17.00 -1.33
CA PHE A 155 5.31 15.54 -1.23
C PHE A 155 4.01 14.83 -0.80
N ARG A 156 3.35 15.31 0.25
CA ARG A 156 2.09 14.72 0.74
C ARG A 156 0.99 14.77 -0.33
N SER A 157 0.86 15.91 -1.00
CA SER A 157 -0.14 16.09 -2.04
C SER A 157 0.08 15.13 -3.19
N ALA A 158 1.33 14.95 -3.62
CA ALA A 158 1.67 14.04 -4.71
C ALA A 158 1.25 12.59 -4.40
N ILE A 159 1.53 12.11 -3.18
CA ILE A 159 1.15 10.75 -2.77
C ILE A 159 -0.37 10.60 -2.65
N ILE A 160 -1.07 11.59 -2.09
CA ILE A 160 -2.53 11.57 -1.96
C ILE A 160 -3.21 11.51 -3.33
N GLU A 161 -2.78 12.35 -4.28
CA GLU A 161 -3.34 12.36 -5.63
C GLU A 161 -2.98 11.08 -6.40
N ALA A 162 -1.82 10.46 -6.17
CA ALA A 162 -1.49 9.16 -6.76
C ALA A 162 -2.46 8.05 -6.29
N VAL A 163 -2.76 7.98 -4.99
CA VAL A 163 -3.74 7.02 -4.44
C VAL A 163 -5.12 7.24 -5.07
N LYS A 164 -5.57 8.50 -5.12
CA LYS A 164 -6.86 8.87 -5.68
C LYS A 164 -6.95 8.52 -7.17
N ALA A 165 -5.94 8.89 -7.96
CA ALA A 165 -5.90 8.60 -9.39
C ALA A 165 -5.92 7.09 -9.68
N ALA A 166 -5.16 6.29 -8.91
CA ALA A 166 -5.17 4.83 -9.04
C ALA A 166 -6.53 4.22 -8.68
N ALA A 167 -7.15 4.69 -7.59
CA ALA A 167 -8.48 4.24 -7.18
C ALA A 167 -9.57 4.61 -8.21
N ASP A 168 -9.54 5.84 -8.71
CA ASP A 168 -10.47 6.33 -9.75
C ASP A 168 -10.29 5.55 -11.05
N ARG A 169 -9.05 5.27 -11.44
CA ARG A 169 -8.77 4.43 -12.60
C ARG A 169 -9.33 3.02 -12.41
N ALA A 170 -9.12 2.39 -11.26
CA ALA A 170 -9.68 1.07 -10.96
C ALA A 170 -11.21 1.08 -10.98
N ASN A 171 -11.86 2.14 -10.47
CA ASN A 171 -13.31 2.33 -10.56
C ASN A 171 -13.81 2.43 -12.02
N SER A 172 -13.04 3.06 -12.91
CA SER A 172 -13.42 3.22 -14.33
C SER A 172 -13.28 1.96 -15.19
N MET A 173 -12.58 0.94 -14.71
CA MET A 173 -12.32 -0.32 -15.44
C MET A 173 -13.34 -1.43 -15.17
N GLN A 174 -14.30 -1.16 -14.29
CA GLN A 174 -15.24 -2.14 -13.76
C GLN A 174 -16.48 -2.28 -14.61
#